data_AF-A0A662HM68-F1
#
_entry.id   AF-A0A662HM68-F1
#
_cell.length_a   1.000
_cell.length_b   1.000
_cell.length_c   1.000
_cell.angle_alpha   90.00
_cell.angle_beta   90.00
_cell.angle_gamma   90.00
#
_symmetry.space_group_name_H-M   'P 1'
#
loop_
_entity.id
_entity.type
_entity.pdbx_description
1 polymer ?
#
loop_
_entity_poly.entity_id
_entity_poly.type
_entity_poly.pdbx_seq_one_letter_code
_entity_poly.pdbx_strand_id
1 'polypeptide(L)'
;VKLLALLTINLVAWLLEAPIPLLILLALLISSYVLLRVPLSRIRRFLLYALLVSQAVVVSYALGSRIPGHVVYAVLPWGAYISDMTLLYMATMIMRFASMLVGSTLLLSAMRDVDVIYGLLSFKVPYTAAFAFNLAFRFSSLFLDDYKMIRDAMILRGAKLDEGGILQRARNYSRMGIPLTVIALRRMNELSYVLEIKGLGFKGRRTHLHEFRWSARDICAVLLLLGSLAAVAALRLATDLLSFPGWPLA
;
A
#
# COMPACT_ATOMS: atom_id res chain seq x y z
N VAL A 1 -5.74 4.34 14.51
CA VAL A 1 -6.51 5.24 13.62
C VAL A 1 -5.98 5.25 12.18
N LYS A 2 -4.73 5.66 11.92
CA LYS A 2 -4.22 5.80 10.54
C LYS A 2 -4.33 4.52 9.68
N LEU A 3 -3.98 3.33 10.21
CA LEU A 3 -4.12 2.07 9.47
C LEU A 3 -5.58 1.75 9.12
N LEU A 4 -6.48 1.98 10.08
CA LEU A 4 -7.92 1.84 9.83
C LEU A 4 -8.37 2.82 8.75
N ALA A 5 -7.90 4.07 8.78
CA ALA A 5 -8.19 5.06 7.74
C ALA A 5 -7.72 4.58 6.35
N LEU A 6 -6.56 3.91 6.27
CA LEU A 6 -6.05 3.38 5.01
C LEU A 6 -6.93 2.26 4.47
N LEU A 7 -7.35 1.35 5.34
CA LEU A 7 -8.29 0.30 4.96
C LEU A 7 -9.65 0.87 4.58
N THR A 8 -10.20 1.80 5.35
CA THR A 8 -11.52 2.39 5.04
C THR A 8 -11.50 3.18 3.74
N ILE A 9 -10.48 3.97 3.45
CA ILE A 9 -10.43 4.73 2.18
C ILE A 9 -10.36 3.78 0.97
N ASN A 10 -9.55 2.72 1.06
CA ASN A 10 -9.46 1.73 -0.02
C ASN A 10 -10.76 0.93 -0.17
N LEU A 11 -11.38 0.52 0.95
CA LEU A 11 -12.66 -0.21 0.93
C LEU A 11 -13.81 0.65 0.40
N VAL A 12 -13.88 1.93 0.79
CA VAL A 12 -14.86 2.88 0.25
C VAL A 12 -14.65 3.04 -1.26
N ALA A 13 -13.42 3.29 -1.72
CA ALA A 13 -13.14 3.41 -3.16
C ALA A 13 -13.48 2.12 -3.93
N TRP A 14 -13.31 0.95 -3.31
CA TRP A 14 -13.70 -0.33 -3.89
C TRP A 14 -15.22 -0.48 -4.00
N LEU A 15 -15.97 -0.05 -2.98
CA LEU A 15 -17.43 -0.16 -2.93
C LEU A 15 -18.15 0.76 -3.92
N LEU A 16 -17.53 1.89 -4.28
CA LEU A 16 -18.10 2.86 -5.22
C LEU A 16 -17.94 2.35 -6.66
N GLU A 17 -19.02 1.93 -7.32
CA GLU A 17 -19.01 1.54 -8.75
C GLU A 17 -19.52 2.65 -9.68
N ALA A 18 -20.17 3.69 -9.14
CA ALA A 18 -20.64 4.82 -9.92
C ALA A 18 -19.55 5.89 -10.16
N PRO A 19 -19.52 6.54 -11.35
CA PRO A 19 -18.51 7.53 -11.72
C PRO A 19 -18.60 8.83 -10.90
N ILE A 20 -19.81 9.29 -10.56
CA ILE A 20 -20.02 10.58 -9.88
C ILE A 20 -19.49 10.54 -8.44
N PRO A 21 -19.80 9.53 -7.59
CA PRO A 21 -19.21 9.42 -6.26
C PRO A 21 -17.67 9.27 -6.27
N LEU A 22 -17.12 8.57 -7.27
CA LEU A 22 -15.66 8.44 -7.42
C LEU A 22 -15.00 9.77 -7.73
N LEU A 23 -15.60 10.62 -8.58
CA LEU A 23 -15.11 11.97 -8.84
C LEU A 23 -15.12 12.84 -7.57
N ILE A 24 -16.19 12.78 -6.78
CA ILE A 24 -16.30 13.53 -5.52
C ILE A 24 -15.22 13.07 -4.53
N LEU A 25 -15.03 11.75 -4.38
CA LEU A 25 -14.01 11.20 -3.50
C LEU A 25 -12.60 11.58 -3.96
N LEU A 26 -12.33 11.52 -5.26
CA LEU A 26 -11.04 11.91 -5.83
C LEU A 26 -10.77 13.41 -5.63
N ALA A 27 -11.76 14.27 -5.82
CA ALA A 27 -11.64 15.71 -5.56
C ALA A 27 -11.37 16.00 -4.08
N LEU A 28 -12.04 15.29 -3.16
CA LEU A 28 -11.83 15.44 -1.72
C LEU A 28 -10.43 14.98 -1.30
N LEU A 29 -9.93 13.87 -1.87
CA LEU A 29 -8.57 13.40 -1.64
C LEU A 29 -7.52 14.41 -2.15
N ILE A 30 -7.71 14.98 -3.34
CA ILE A 30 -6.81 16.02 -3.88
C ILE A 30 -6.85 17.27 -2.99
N SER A 31 -8.03 17.71 -2.57
CA SER A 31 -8.19 18.85 -1.65
C SER A 31 -7.44 18.61 -0.34
N SER A 32 -7.56 17.40 0.24
CA SER A 32 -6.83 17.05 1.45
C SER A 32 -5.30 17.06 1.24
N TYR A 33 -4.82 16.69 0.06
CA TYR A 33 -3.41 16.75 -0.29
C TYR A 33 -2.87 18.18 -0.35
N VAL A 34 -3.67 19.11 -0.91
CA VAL A 34 -3.36 20.55 -0.95
C VAL A 34 -3.34 21.14 0.46
N LEU A 35 -4.33 20.81 1.28
CA LEU A 35 -4.45 21.31 2.65
C LEU A 35 -3.28 20.82 3.53
N LEU A 36 -2.87 19.56 3.37
CA LEU A 36 -1.74 18.95 4.09
C LEU A 36 -0.37 19.37 3.54
N ARG A 37 -0.31 20.18 2.47
CA ARG A 37 0.92 20.68 1.81
C ARG A 37 1.96 19.58 1.55
N VAL A 38 1.51 18.40 1.14
CA VAL A 38 2.40 17.25 0.93
C VAL A 38 3.24 17.49 -0.33
N PRO A 39 4.57 17.26 -0.31
CA PRO A 39 5.43 17.55 -1.45
C PRO A 39 5.03 16.72 -2.68
N LEU A 40 4.64 17.38 -3.79
CA LEU A 40 4.23 16.73 -5.05
C LEU A 40 5.32 15.82 -5.65
N SER A 41 6.59 16.03 -5.28
CA SER A 41 7.70 15.16 -5.67
C SER A 41 7.51 13.70 -5.25
N ARG A 42 6.73 13.45 -4.18
CA ARG A 42 6.40 12.11 -3.71
C ARG A 42 5.36 11.44 -4.61
N ILE A 43 4.36 12.18 -5.10
CA ILE A 43 3.33 11.66 -6.03
C ILE A 43 3.92 11.30 -7.39
N ARG A 44 4.95 12.00 -7.88
CA ARG A 44 5.43 11.81 -9.26
C ARG A 44 5.76 10.35 -9.61
N ARG A 45 6.34 9.59 -8.66
CA ARG A 45 6.66 8.17 -8.86
C ARG A 45 5.39 7.32 -8.92
N PHE A 46 4.38 7.68 -8.13
CA PHE A 46 3.07 7.02 -8.14
C PHE A 46 2.24 7.37 -9.37
N LEU A 47 2.42 8.56 -9.95
CA LEU A 47 1.78 8.95 -11.20
C LEU A 47 2.23 8.03 -12.36
N LEU A 48 3.50 7.62 -12.38
CA LEU A 48 4.01 6.65 -13.36
C LEU A 48 3.34 5.29 -13.20
N TYR A 49 3.15 4.82 -11.95
CA TYR A 49 2.42 3.57 -11.69
C TYR A 49 0.93 3.69 -12.07
N ALA A 50 0.29 4.82 -11.76
CA ALA A 50 -1.10 5.08 -12.15
C ALA A 50 -1.28 5.10 -13.67
N LEU A 51 -0.32 5.67 -14.41
CA LEU A 51 -0.29 5.65 -15.87
C LEU A 51 -0.16 4.22 -16.39
N LEU A 52 0.74 3.41 -15.83
CA LEU A 52 0.94 2.03 -16.26
C LEU A 52 -0.32 1.18 -16.02
N VAL A 53 -0.97 1.36 -14.86
CA VAL A 53 -2.24 0.71 -14.53
C VAL A 53 -3.35 1.19 -15.47
N SER A 54 -3.44 2.48 -15.80
CA SER A 54 -4.48 2.97 -16.71
C SER A 54 -4.33 2.40 -18.11
N GLN A 55 -3.10 2.28 -18.62
CA GLN A 55 -2.84 1.59 -19.89
C GLN A 55 -3.27 0.11 -19.84
N ALA A 56 -2.95 -0.60 -18.75
CA ALA A 56 -3.36 -1.98 -18.57
C ALA A 56 -4.89 -2.14 -18.55
N VAL A 57 -5.60 -1.22 -17.88
CA VAL A 57 -7.07 -1.20 -17.86
C VAL A 57 -7.63 -0.95 -19.26
N VAL A 58 -7.14 0.06 -19.98
CA VAL A 58 -7.59 0.36 -21.34
C VAL A 58 -7.38 -0.83 -22.26
N VAL A 59 -6.19 -1.44 -22.27
CA VAL A 59 -5.87 -2.61 -23.09
C VAL A 59 -6.77 -3.80 -22.74
N SER A 60 -6.94 -4.08 -21.43
CA SER A 60 -7.75 -5.19 -20.96
C SER A 60 -9.21 -5.07 -21.39
N TYR A 61 -9.83 -3.90 -21.22
CA TYR A 61 -11.24 -3.71 -21.56
C TYR A 61 -11.45 -3.44 -23.06
N ALA A 62 -10.48 -2.86 -23.77
CA ALA A 62 -10.58 -2.66 -25.21
C ALA A 62 -10.55 -3.99 -25.98
N LEU A 63 -9.77 -4.97 -25.50
CA LEU A 63 -9.66 -6.30 -26.11
C LEU A 63 -10.73 -7.28 -25.61
N GLY A 64 -11.20 -7.13 -24.37
CA GLY A 64 -12.05 -8.11 -23.68
C GLY A 64 -13.52 -7.73 -23.47
N SER A 65 -13.95 -6.53 -23.87
CA SER A 65 -15.30 -6.07 -23.53
C SER A 65 -16.41 -6.76 -24.33
N ARG A 66 -17.42 -7.26 -23.59
CA ARG A 66 -18.73 -7.72 -24.09
C ARG A 66 -19.88 -7.03 -23.35
N ILE A 67 -19.71 -5.76 -22.96
CA ILE A 67 -20.72 -5.03 -22.19
C ILE A 67 -21.70 -4.39 -23.19
N PRO A 68 -22.99 -4.81 -23.22
CA PRO A 68 -24.00 -4.21 -24.09
C PRO A 68 -24.18 -2.73 -23.72
N GLY A 69 -24.14 -1.87 -24.73
CA GLY A 69 -24.49 -0.46 -24.57
C GLY A 69 -25.20 0.06 -25.82
N HIS A 70 -25.72 1.28 -25.73
CA HIS A 70 -26.68 1.81 -26.70
C HIS A 70 -26.08 2.12 -28.08
N VAL A 71 -24.79 2.46 -28.17
CA VAL A 71 -24.06 2.64 -29.45
C VAL A 71 -22.79 1.80 -29.42
N VAL A 72 -22.54 1.03 -30.48
CA VAL A 72 -21.32 0.21 -30.66
C VAL A 72 -20.41 0.91 -31.68
N TYR A 73 -19.21 1.31 -31.28
CA TYR A 73 -18.27 2.03 -32.15
C TYR A 73 -17.35 1.10 -32.92
N ALA A 74 -16.95 -0.02 -32.33
CA ALA A 74 -16.04 -0.97 -32.97
C ALA A 74 -16.36 -2.39 -32.53
N VAL A 75 -16.48 -3.29 -33.50
CA VAL A 75 -16.57 -4.73 -33.28
C VAL A 75 -15.21 -5.32 -33.66
N LEU A 76 -14.50 -5.90 -32.69
CA LEU A 76 -13.27 -6.64 -32.95
C LEU A 76 -13.62 -8.00 -33.60
N PRO A 77 -12.71 -8.54 -34.42
CA PRO A 77 -12.93 -9.78 -35.17
C PRO A 77 -13.20 -11.01 -34.29
N TRP A 78 -12.95 -10.94 -32.97
CA TRP A 78 -13.13 -12.04 -32.01
C TRP A 78 -14.40 -11.89 -31.16
N GLY A 79 -15.34 -11.01 -31.55
CA GLY A 79 -16.64 -10.83 -30.91
C GLY A 79 -16.66 -9.89 -29.70
N ALA A 80 -15.57 -9.16 -29.45
CA ALA A 80 -15.55 -8.06 -28.49
C ALA A 80 -16.09 -6.78 -29.14
N TYR A 81 -16.85 -5.98 -28.40
CA TYR A 81 -17.37 -4.71 -28.92
C TYR A 81 -17.16 -3.58 -27.93
N ILE A 82 -16.75 -2.44 -28.48
CA ILE A 82 -16.53 -1.19 -27.74
C ILE A 82 -17.80 -0.36 -27.90
N SER A 83 -18.51 -0.17 -26.78
CA SER A 83 -19.73 0.65 -26.69
C SER A 83 -19.53 1.86 -25.78
N ASP A 84 -20.41 2.85 -25.82
CA ASP A 84 -20.42 4.00 -24.88
C ASP A 84 -20.27 3.55 -23.43
N MET A 85 -21.01 2.51 -23.04
CA MET A 85 -20.96 1.97 -21.67
C MET A 85 -19.59 1.36 -21.34
N THR A 86 -18.90 0.80 -22.33
CA THR A 86 -17.54 0.25 -22.13
C THR A 86 -16.55 1.38 -21.83
N LEU A 87 -16.68 2.52 -22.51
CA LEU A 87 -15.82 3.67 -22.33
C LEU A 87 -16.05 4.31 -20.94
N LEU A 88 -17.32 4.41 -20.53
CA LEU A 88 -17.69 4.93 -19.21
C LEU A 88 -17.21 3.97 -18.11
N TYR A 89 -17.28 2.65 -18.32
CA TYR A 89 -16.75 1.66 -17.39
C TYR A 89 -15.23 1.73 -17.27
N MET A 90 -14.52 1.86 -18.39
CA MET A 90 -13.06 2.06 -18.40
C MET A 90 -12.67 3.31 -17.62
N ALA A 91 -13.33 4.44 -17.87
CA ALA A 91 -13.08 5.70 -17.17
C ALA A 91 -13.33 5.55 -15.66
N THR A 92 -14.42 4.88 -15.29
CA THR A 92 -14.77 4.61 -13.89
C THR A 92 -13.72 3.74 -13.21
N MET A 93 -13.21 2.70 -13.87
CA MET A 93 -12.14 1.87 -13.31
C MET A 93 -10.82 2.62 -13.15
N ILE A 94 -10.45 3.45 -14.13
CA ILE A 94 -9.26 4.29 -14.03
C ILE A 94 -9.39 5.25 -12.84
N MET A 95 -10.56 5.89 -12.66
CA MET A 95 -10.82 6.76 -11.51
C MET A 95 -10.79 5.99 -10.19
N ARG A 96 -11.29 4.76 -10.14
CA ARG A 96 -11.22 3.89 -8.96
C ARG A 96 -9.78 3.57 -8.57
N PHE A 97 -8.96 3.11 -9.51
CA PHE A 97 -7.55 2.84 -9.22
C PHE A 97 -6.80 4.12 -8.85
N ALA A 98 -7.09 5.23 -9.51
CA ALA A 98 -6.49 6.53 -9.18
C ALA A 98 -6.84 6.97 -7.75
N SER A 99 -8.09 6.84 -7.32
CA SER A 99 -8.51 7.23 -5.96
C SER A 99 -7.88 6.34 -4.88
N MET A 100 -7.79 5.04 -5.10
CA MET A 100 -7.08 4.11 -4.21
C MET A 100 -5.59 4.46 -4.07
N LEU A 101 -4.92 4.75 -5.19
CA LEU A 101 -3.52 5.13 -5.20
C LEU A 101 -3.30 6.47 -4.48
N VAL A 102 -4.08 7.51 -4.79
CA VAL A 102 -3.97 8.83 -4.15
C VAL A 102 -4.26 8.73 -2.65
N GLY A 103 -5.33 8.03 -2.25
CA GLY A 103 -5.68 7.83 -0.84
C GLY A 103 -4.59 7.09 -0.06
N SER A 104 -4.05 6.02 -0.64
CA SER A 104 -2.97 5.24 -0.03
C SER A 104 -1.68 6.04 0.13
N THR A 105 -1.28 6.81 -0.89
CA THR A 105 -0.05 7.62 -0.85
C THR A 105 -0.11 8.75 0.17
N LEU A 106 -1.27 9.38 0.34
CA LEU A 106 -1.49 10.41 1.35
C LEU A 106 -1.28 9.84 2.76
N LEU A 107 -1.90 8.69 3.04
CA LEU A 107 -1.81 8.06 4.36
C LEU A 107 -0.44 7.45 4.64
N LEU A 108 0.17 6.77 3.67
CA LEU A 108 1.55 6.28 3.77
C LEU A 108 2.52 7.43 4.04
N SER A 109 2.26 8.62 3.50
CA SER A 109 3.11 9.78 3.75
C SER A 109 3.02 10.32 5.17
N ALA A 110 1.86 10.16 5.82
CA ALA A 110 1.63 10.56 7.20
C ALA A 110 1.98 9.46 8.22
N MET A 111 2.20 8.23 7.77
CA MET A 111 2.59 7.10 8.62
C MET A 111 4.10 7.05 8.84
N ARG A 112 4.48 6.74 10.08
CA ARG A 112 5.84 6.30 10.42
C ARG A 112 5.86 4.78 10.49
N ASP A 113 7.02 4.15 10.29
CA ASP A 113 7.18 2.69 10.38
C ASP A 113 6.68 2.14 11.73
N VAL A 114 6.89 2.93 12.79
CA VAL A 114 6.44 2.66 14.15
C VAL A 114 4.90 2.65 14.28
N ASP A 115 4.18 3.47 13.51
CA ASP A 115 2.72 3.52 13.53
C ASP A 115 2.10 2.22 12.99
N VAL A 116 2.78 1.54 12.05
CA VAL A 116 2.35 0.26 11.50
C VAL A 116 2.43 -0.84 12.55
N ILE A 117 3.52 -0.87 13.31
CA ILE A 117 3.75 -1.83 14.40
C ILE A 117 2.69 -1.65 15.50
N TYR A 118 2.43 -0.41 15.91
CA TYR A 118 1.41 -0.12 16.91
C TYR A 118 0.00 -0.44 16.42
N GLY A 119 -0.28 -0.22 15.13
CA GLY A 119 -1.54 -0.67 14.56
C GLY A 119 -1.69 -2.18 14.58
N LEU A 120 -0.61 -2.94 14.35
CA LEU A 120 -0.61 -4.41 14.43
C LEU A 120 -0.84 -4.91 15.87
N LEU A 121 -0.26 -4.24 16.87
CA LEU A 121 -0.52 -4.50 18.29
C LEU A 121 -1.99 -4.33 18.66
N SER A 122 -2.66 -3.32 18.09
CA SER A 122 -4.10 -3.07 18.31
C SER A 122 -5.01 -4.18 17.77
N PHE A 123 -4.55 -5.00 16.82
CA PHE A 123 -5.28 -6.17 16.31
C PHE A 123 -5.18 -7.41 17.24
N LYS A 124 -4.77 -7.23 18.51
CA LYS A 124 -4.60 -8.31 19.50
C LYS A 124 -3.58 -9.39 19.09
N VAL A 125 -2.57 -9.01 18.32
CA VAL A 125 -1.43 -9.89 18.04
C VAL A 125 -0.63 -10.13 19.33
N PRO A 126 -0.16 -11.36 19.61
CA PRO A 126 0.67 -11.63 20.79
C PRO A 126 1.87 -10.69 20.85
N TYR A 127 2.17 -10.15 22.04
CA TYR A 127 3.25 -9.19 22.21
C TYR A 127 4.59 -9.70 21.64
N THR A 128 4.90 -10.99 21.78
CA THR A 128 6.12 -11.60 21.24
C THR A 128 6.21 -11.44 19.71
N ALA A 129 5.10 -11.61 19.01
CA ALA A 129 5.07 -11.42 17.56
C ALA A 129 5.24 -9.94 17.20
N ALA A 130 4.53 -9.03 17.87
CA ALA A 130 4.69 -7.59 17.64
C ALA A 130 6.11 -7.08 17.96
N PHE A 131 6.74 -7.60 19.02
CA PHE A 131 8.12 -7.32 19.36
C PHE A 131 9.08 -7.81 18.27
N ALA A 132 8.89 -9.03 17.76
CA ALA A 132 9.67 -9.56 16.65
C ALA A 132 9.51 -8.72 15.38
N PHE A 133 8.30 -8.26 15.06
CA PHE A 133 8.06 -7.35 13.93
C PHE A 133 8.78 -6.01 14.10
N ASN A 134 8.71 -5.38 15.28
CA ASN A 134 9.43 -4.14 15.56
C ASN A 134 10.94 -4.30 15.34
N LEU A 135 11.48 -5.41 15.86
CA LEU A 135 12.89 -5.75 15.73
C LEU A 135 13.28 -6.00 14.27
N ALA A 136 12.41 -6.62 13.48
CA ALA A 136 12.61 -6.81 12.04
C ALA A 136 12.66 -5.47 11.28
N PHE A 137 11.77 -4.52 11.56
CA PHE A 137 11.82 -3.18 10.94
C PHE A 137 13.13 -2.45 11.28
N ARG A 138 13.54 -2.49 12.56
CA ARG A 138 14.82 -1.91 12.98
C ARG A 138 16.00 -2.57 12.27
N PHE A 139 15.98 -3.90 12.13
CA PHE A 139 17.00 -4.63 11.40
C PHE A 139 17.00 -4.35 9.91
N SER A 140 15.85 -4.07 9.29
CA SER A 140 15.79 -3.68 7.88
C SER A 140 16.60 -2.42 7.61
N SER A 141 16.46 -1.39 8.44
CA SER A 141 17.24 -0.15 8.29
C SER A 141 18.73 -0.38 8.53
N LEU A 142 19.05 -1.16 9.55
CA LEU A 142 20.43 -1.50 9.89
C LEU A 142 21.12 -2.34 8.81
N PHE A 143 20.38 -3.27 8.21
CA PHE A 143 20.84 -4.09 7.10
C PHE A 143 21.11 -3.26 5.84
N LEU A 144 20.33 -2.20 5.59
CA LEU A 144 20.60 -1.27 4.50
C LEU A 144 21.91 -0.49 4.71
N ASP A 145 22.24 -0.15 5.95
CA ASP A 145 23.49 0.55 6.27
C ASP A 145 24.69 -0.41 6.19
N ASP A 146 24.55 -1.64 6.71
CA ASP A 146 25.55 -2.71 6.55
C ASP A 146 25.79 -3.01 5.06
N TYR A 147 24.72 -3.09 4.26
CA TYR A 147 24.79 -3.27 2.80
C TYR A 147 25.60 -2.15 2.13
N LYS A 148 25.32 -0.88 2.43
CA LYS A 148 26.05 0.26 1.86
C LYS A 148 27.53 0.22 2.26
N MET A 149 27.81 -0.05 3.53
CA MET A 149 29.18 -0.12 4.03
C MET A 149 30.00 -1.20 3.32
N ILE A 150 29.44 -2.41 3.17
CA ILE A 150 30.12 -3.51 2.47
C ILE A 150 30.27 -3.18 0.98
N ARG A 151 29.22 -2.65 0.34
CA ARG A 151 29.26 -2.24 -1.06
C ARG A 151 30.40 -1.25 -1.30
N ASP A 152 30.48 -0.20 -0.49
CA ASP A 152 31.48 0.85 -0.66
C ASP A 152 32.89 0.31 -0.34
N ALA A 153 33.05 -0.56 0.67
CA ALA A 153 34.32 -1.21 0.97
C ALA A 153 34.81 -2.15 -0.15
N MET A 154 33.91 -2.88 -0.80
CA MET A 154 34.27 -3.73 -1.95
C MET A 154 34.66 -2.89 -3.16
N ILE A 155 33.95 -1.78 -3.43
CA ILE A 155 34.29 -0.85 -4.51
C ILE A 155 35.71 -0.29 -4.29
N LEU A 156 36.06 0.10 -3.06
CA LEU A 156 37.41 0.55 -2.71
C LEU A 156 38.48 -0.54 -2.89
N ARG A 157 38.12 -1.81 -2.69
CA ARG A 157 39.00 -2.96 -2.96
C ARG A 157 39.08 -3.34 -4.45
N GLY A 158 38.50 -2.53 -5.34
CA GLY A 158 38.52 -2.75 -6.79
C GLY A 158 37.44 -3.70 -7.31
N ALA A 159 36.43 -4.03 -6.50
CA ALA A 159 35.30 -4.83 -6.98
C ALA A 159 34.41 -4.00 -7.90
N LYS A 160 34.30 -4.43 -9.16
CA LYS A 160 33.50 -3.78 -10.20
C LYS A 160 32.07 -4.30 -10.17
N LEU A 161 31.27 -3.83 -9.21
CA LEU A 161 29.89 -4.30 -9.00
C LEU A 161 28.94 -3.91 -10.15
N ASP A 162 29.15 -2.73 -10.74
CA ASP A 162 28.27 -2.16 -11.75
C ASP A 162 28.79 -2.30 -13.20
N GLU A 163 29.94 -2.94 -13.41
CA GLU A 163 30.49 -3.19 -14.75
C GLU A 163 30.04 -4.56 -15.33
N GLY A 164 29.85 -4.61 -16.64
CA GLY A 164 29.48 -5.80 -17.40
C GLY A 164 28.00 -5.91 -17.74
N GLY A 165 27.62 -7.04 -18.37
CA GLY A 165 26.21 -7.36 -18.71
C GLY A 165 25.37 -7.74 -17.48
N ILE A 166 24.05 -7.88 -17.66
CA ILE A 166 23.08 -8.19 -16.58
C ILE A 166 23.50 -9.42 -15.75
N LEU A 167 23.94 -10.49 -16.43
CA LEU A 167 24.37 -11.73 -15.79
C LEU A 167 25.67 -11.56 -14.98
N GLN A 168 26.60 -10.76 -15.49
CA GLN A 168 27.88 -10.49 -14.83
C GLN A 168 27.69 -9.63 -13.58
N ARG A 169 26.82 -8.61 -13.66
CA ARG A 169 26.40 -7.80 -12.50
C ARG A 169 25.76 -8.67 -11.43
N ALA A 170 24.80 -9.53 -11.80
CA ALA A 170 24.16 -10.44 -10.85
C ALA A 170 25.18 -11.34 -10.12
N ARG A 171 26.17 -11.88 -10.84
CA ARG A 171 27.27 -12.67 -10.25
C ARG A 171 28.21 -11.85 -9.35
N ASN A 172 28.42 -10.58 -9.67
CA ASN A 172 29.24 -9.70 -8.82
C ASN A 172 28.50 -9.35 -7.52
N TYR A 173 27.20 -9.08 -7.60
CA TYR A 173 26.35 -8.89 -6.42
C TYR A 173 26.21 -10.16 -5.57
N SER A 174 26.25 -11.35 -6.15
CA SER A 174 26.18 -12.59 -5.38
C SER A 174 27.40 -12.80 -4.46
N ARG A 175 28.59 -12.31 -4.84
CA ARG A 175 29.81 -12.39 -4.01
C ARG A 175 29.71 -11.57 -2.72
N MET A 176 28.94 -10.49 -2.76
CA MET A 176 28.63 -9.66 -1.58
C MET A 176 27.66 -10.34 -0.61
N GLY A 177 26.88 -11.31 -1.09
CA GLY A 177 25.94 -12.05 -0.24
C GLY A 177 26.64 -12.72 0.95
N ILE A 178 27.81 -13.33 0.71
CA ILE A 178 28.57 -14.04 1.74
C ILE A 178 28.93 -13.14 2.94
N PRO A 179 29.66 -12.01 2.77
CA PRO A 179 30.01 -11.15 3.91
C PRO A 179 28.77 -10.55 4.60
N LEU A 180 27.72 -10.22 3.84
CA LEU A 180 26.49 -9.68 4.40
C LEU A 180 25.76 -10.71 5.27
N THR A 181 25.71 -11.98 4.84
CA THR A 181 25.14 -13.08 5.62
C THR A 181 25.93 -13.34 6.90
N VAL A 182 27.27 -13.31 6.85
CA VAL A 182 28.11 -13.49 8.04
C VAL A 182 27.84 -12.40 9.08
N ILE A 183 27.75 -11.13 8.66
CA ILE A 183 27.42 -10.01 9.55
C ILE A 183 26.02 -10.17 10.14
N ALA A 184 25.04 -10.56 9.32
CA ALA A 184 23.68 -10.80 9.78
C ALA A 184 23.60 -11.91 10.84
N LEU A 185 24.31 -13.03 10.64
CA LEU A 185 24.39 -14.13 11.60
C LEU A 185 25.02 -13.69 12.92
N ARG A 186 26.13 -12.94 12.86
CA ARG A 186 26.78 -12.41 14.05
C ARG A 186 25.83 -11.50 14.84
N ARG A 187 25.15 -10.59 14.15
CA ARG A 187 24.19 -9.67 14.77
C ARG A 187 22.99 -10.40 15.38
N MET A 188 22.54 -11.49 14.77
CA MET A 188 21.50 -12.35 15.31
C MET A 188 21.95 -13.01 16.62
N ASN A 189 23.19 -13.53 16.68
CA ASN A 189 23.74 -14.12 17.90
C ASN A 189 23.89 -13.08 19.01
N GLU A 190 24.46 -11.91 18.70
CA GLU A 190 24.59 -10.79 19.64
C GLU A 190 23.22 -10.36 20.18
N LEU A 191 22.21 -10.27 19.32
CA LEU A 191 20.86 -9.97 19.73
C LEU A 191 20.29 -11.07 20.65
N SER A 192 20.49 -12.34 20.33
CA SER A 192 20.01 -13.45 21.15
C SER A 192 20.55 -13.36 22.57
N TYR A 193 21.87 -13.13 22.72
CA TYR A 193 22.49 -12.92 24.03
C TYR A 193 21.91 -11.70 24.76
N VAL A 194 21.68 -10.58 24.05
CA VAL A 194 21.06 -9.39 24.65
C VAL A 194 19.63 -9.67 25.10
N LEU A 195 18.85 -10.44 24.35
CA LEU A 195 17.48 -10.81 24.72
C LEU A 195 17.48 -11.74 25.95
N GLU A 196 18.42 -12.67 26.01
CA GLU A 196 18.60 -13.58 27.16
C GLU A 196 18.97 -12.80 28.44
N ILE A 197 19.97 -11.91 28.36
CA ILE A 197 20.39 -11.04 29.47
C ILE A 197 19.24 -10.12 29.92
N LYS A 198 18.44 -9.60 28.99
CA LYS A 198 17.25 -8.80 29.29
C LYS A 198 16.08 -9.61 29.84
N GLY A 199 16.20 -10.93 29.94
CA GLY A 199 15.14 -11.80 30.45
C GLY A 199 13.94 -11.93 29.50
N LEU A 200 14.13 -11.69 28.19
CA LEU A 200 13.10 -11.83 27.15
C LEU A 200 12.80 -13.32 26.88
N GLY A 201 12.16 -13.95 27.87
CA GLY A 201 11.87 -15.39 27.92
C GLY A 201 11.16 -15.80 29.21
N PHE A 202 11.22 -14.97 30.26
CA PHE A 202 10.49 -15.22 31.51
C PHE A 202 8.97 -15.07 31.31
N LYS A 203 8.21 -16.09 31.77
CA LYS A 203 6.74 -16.16 31.76
C LYS A 203 6.07 -15.29 32.86
N GLY A 204 6.76 -14.25 33.33
CA GLY A 204 6.23 -13.32 34.33
C GLY A 204 5.24 -12.32 33.74
N ARG A 205 4.52 -11.60 34.61
CA ARG A 205 3.64 -10.48 34.24
C ARG A 205 4.51 -9.37 33.65
N ARG A 206 4.39 -9.10 32.34
CA ARG A 206 5.16 -8.06 31.65
C ARG A 206 4.55 -6.68 31.90
N THR A 207 5.40 -5.69 32.15
CA THR A 207 5.02 -4.28 32.21
C THR A 207 5.26 -3.63 30.85
N HIS A 208 4.28 -2.87 30.37
CA HIS A 208 4.38 -2.15 29.10
C HIS A 208 4.71 -0.69 29.38
N LEU A 209 5.88 -0.22 28.94
CA LEU A 209 6.29 1.18 29.13
C LEU A 209 5.43 2.13 28.28
N HIS A 210 4.98 1.68 27.11
CA HIS A 210 4.07 2.43 26.25
C HIS A 210 2.72 1.73 26.24
N GLU A 211 1.81 2.24 27.06
CA GLU A 211 0.40 1.87 26.99
C GLU A 211 -0.28 2.75 25.95
N PHE A 212 -0.90 2.11 24.95
CA PHE A 212 -1.68 2.81 23.94
C PHE A 212 -3.00 3.28 24.56
N ARG A 213 -3.01 4.51 25.11
CA ARG A 213 -4.24 5.13 25.58
C ARG A 213 -4.94 5.76 24.37
N TRP A 214 -6.12 5.25 24.06
CA TRP A 214 -7.00 5.86 23.06
C TRP A 214 -7.35 7.29 23.51
N SER A 215 -6.97 8.29 22.73
CA SER A 215 -7.47 9.64 22.96
C SER A 215 -8.93 9.72 22.54
N ALA A 216 -9.74 10.58 23.17
CA ALA A 216 -11.10 10.84 22.73
C ALA A 216 -11.16 11.28 21.25
N ARG A 217 -10.12 12.00 20.78
CA ARG A 217 -9.95 12.36 19.36
C ARG A 217 -9.77 11.14 18.45
N ASP A 218 -9.05 10.12 18.91
CA ASP A 218 -8.82 8.89 18.14
C ASP A 218 -10.10 8.06 18.02
N ILE A 219 -10.90 8.02 19.10
CA ILE A 219 -12.18 7.33 19.14
C ILE A 219 -13.18 8.02 18.20
N CYS A 220 -13.30 9.36 18.28
CA CYS A 220 -14.13 10.12 17.35
C CYS A 220 -13.69 9.92 15.88
N ALA A 221 -12.39 9.94 15.61
CA ALA A 221 -11.88 9.71 14.26
C ALA A 221 -12.21 8.30 13.75
N VAL A 222 -12.09 7.26 14.58
CA VAL A 222 -12.46 5.89 14.19
C VAL A 222 -13.97 5.76 13.96
N LEU A 223 -14.79 6.36 14.82
CA LEU A 223 -16.24 6.36 14.65
C LEU A 223 -16.67 7.06 13.36
N LEU A 224 -16.03 8.20 13.02
CA LEU A 224 -16.28 8.89 11.75
C LEU A 224 -15.87 8.06 10.52
N LEU A 225 -14.73 7.35 10.59
CA LEU A 225 -14.27 6.48 9.51
C LEU A 225 -15.15 5.24 9.32
N LEU A 226 -15.58 4.61 10.42
CA LEU A 226 -16.51 3.48 10.37
C LEU A 226 -17.90 3.93 9.95
N GLY A 227 -18.35 5.10 10.41
CA GLY A 227 -19.61 5.72 10.04
C GLY A 227 -19.67 6.06 8.56
N SER A 228 -18.59 6.61 7.97
CA SER A 228 -18.55 6.87 6.53
C SER A 228 -18.55 5.59 5.70
N LEU A 229 -17.83 4.54 6.13
CA LEU A 229 -17.86 3.22 5.50
C LEU A 229 -19.28 2.61 5.56
N ALA A 230 -19.91 2.65 6.73
CA ALA A 230 -21.26 2.13 6.94
C ALA A 230 -22.31 2.91 6.14
N ALA A 231 -22.19 4.24 6.06
CA ALA A 231 -23.08 5.08 5.27
C ALA A 231 -22.96 4.75 3.77
N VAL A 232 -21.75 4.59 3.25
CA VAL A 232 -21.53 4.20 1.84
C VAL A 232 -22.04 2.78 1.57
N ALA A 233 -21.84 1.85 2.51
CA ALA A 233 -22.36 0.48 2.39
C ALA A 233 -23.90 0.44 2.45
N ALA A 234 -24.50 1.19 3.36
CA ALA A 234 -25.96 1.31 3.48
C ALA A 234 -26.57 2.00 2.24
N LEU A 235 -25.91 3.03 1.71
CA LEU A 235 -26.33 3.66 0.45
C LEU A 235 -26.24 2.68 -0.73
N ARG A 236 -25.21 1.82 -0.78
CA ARG A 236 -25.11 0.78 -1.80
C ARG A 236 -26.21 -0.28 -1.69
N LEU A 237 -26.58 -0.66 -0.46
CA LEU A 237 -27.64 -1.63 -0.21
C LEU A 237 -29.05 -1.05 -0.39
N ALA A 238 -29.23 0.25 -0.14
CA ALA A 238 -30.51 0.94 -0.24
C ALA A 238 -30.77 1.53 -1.63
N THR A 239 -29.72 1.76 -2.43
CA THR A 239 -29.84 2.35 -3.76
C THR A 239 -28.94 1.65 -4.78
N ASP A 240 -29.52 1.14 -5.86
CA ASP A 240 -28.81 0.74 -7.10
C ASP A 240 -28.18 1.94 -7.85
N LEU A 241 -28.16 3.12 -7.25
CA LEU A 241 -27.49 4.32 -7.77
C LEU A 241 -25.96 4.24 -7.67
N LEU A 242 -25.45 3.33 -6.83
CA LEU A 242 -24.02 3.13 -6.63
C LEU A 242 -23.45 2.00 -7.48
N SER A 243 -24.31 1.18 -8.09
CA SER A 243 -23.94 0.18 -9.10
C SER A 243 -23.85 0.84 -10.48
N PHE A 244 -23.04 0.25 -11.36
CA PHE A 244 -22.81 0.80 -12.69
C PHE A 244 -24.14 0.84 -13.49
N PRO A 245 -24.50 1.98 -14.12
CA PRO A 245 -25.71 2.06 -14.93
C PRO A 245 -25.60 1.07 -16.10
N GLY A 246 -26.37 -0.02 -16.07
CA GLY A 246 -26.45 -1.02 -17.14
C GLY A 246 -25.95 -2.44 -16.82
N TRP A 247 -25.73 -2.82 -15.56
CA TRP A 247 -25.51 -4.23 -15.21
C TRP A 247 -26.84 -4.96 -15.00
N PRO A 248 -27.02 -6.20 -15.51
CA PRO A 248 -28.33 -6.90 -15.59
C PRO A 248 -28.83 -7.48 -14.25
N LEU A 249 -28.40 -6.91 -13.12
CA LEU A 249 -28.84 -7.31 -11.78
C LEU A 249 -29.39 -6.12 -10.98
N ALA A 250 -30.01 -5.16 -11.67
CA ALA A 250 -31.03 -4.27 -11.12
C ALA A 250 -32.39 -4.71 -11.66
#